data_AF-A0A344TQA9-F1
#
_entry.id   AF-A0A344TQA9-F1
#
_cell.length_a   1.000
_cell.length_b   1.000
_cell.length_c   1.000
_cell.angle_alpha   90.00
_cell.angle_beta   90.00
_cell.angle_gamma   90.00
#
_symmetry.space_group_name_H-M   'P 1'
#
loop_
_entity.id
_entity.type
_entity.pdbx_description
1 polymer ?
#
loop_
_entity_poly.entity_id
_entity_poly.type
_entity_poly.pdbx_seq_one_letter_code
_entity_poly.pdbx_strand_id
1 'polypeptide(L)'
;MPLFLSNPLGLNPRVQALAFMYPAQAQLIFDASNEANAYTDQFFGAGAQSQNDNSSNAFRHSLWNALAVKKLKDAGANDATANDIVQQFTSAYEYNDAGTALVKTAASAMDLHNNLVGRSFKNYTTINQLLDSLFLKAIEPKVITATLSQILTSHNADVNTAWNLLENTDSSNLEVSRFLVRIDPCTVSLLLTHSIANTVKFEVSTFIQAQNTLSSTAKVTYDAQNYVLLNPGFKADQGSTFAAYVDGCGNK
;
A
#
# COMPACT_ATOMS: atom_id res chain seq x y z
N MET A 1 7.21 1.73 34.94
CA MET A 1 6.01 1.58 34.10
C MET A 1 6.17 2.52 32.93
N PRO A 2 6.22 2.06 31.68
CA PRO A 2 6.17 2.98 30.56
C PRO A 2 4.75 3.55 30.50
N LEU A 3 4.68 4.88 30.52
CA LEU A 3 3.47 5.66 30.32
C LEU A 3 2.94 5.39 28.92
N PHE A 4 1.82 4.66 28.83
CA PHE A 4 1.00 4.64 27.62
C PHE A 4 0.44 6.06 27.44
N LEU A 5 1.08 6.82 26.57
CA LEU A 5 0.57 8.10 26.10
C LEU A 5 -0.85 7.91 25.59
N SER A 6 -1.69 8.87 25.94
CA SER A 6 -3.08 9.05 25.54
C SER A 6 -3.42 8.47 24.16
N ASN A 7 -4.17 7.37 24.19
CA ASN A 7 -5.02 6.74 23.17
C ASN A 7 -5.02 7.34 21.75
N PRO A 8 -4.52 6.59 20.73
CA PRO A 8 -4.80 6.92 19.34
C PRO A 8 -5.47 5.84 18.46
N LEU A 9 -5.92 4.66 18.93
CA LEU A 9 -6.36 3.61 17.98
C LEU A 9 -7.57 2.81 18.47
N GLY A 10 -8.66 2.83 17.72
CA GLY A 10 -9.80 1.91 17.87
C GLY A 10 -9.41 0.47 17.56
N LEU A 11 -8.65 -0.16 18.45
CA LEU A 11 -8.15 -1.52 18.32
C LEU A 11 -9.28 -2.51 18.62
N ASN A 12 -9.59 -3.40 17.67
CA ASN A 12 -10.43 -4.55 18.00
C ASN A 12 -9.73 -5.43 19.06
N PRO A 13 -10.48 -6.28 19.79
CA PRO A 13 -9.93 -7.07 20.90
C PRO A 13 -8.74 -7.96 20.53
N ARG A 14 -8.61 -8.37 19.25
CA ARG A 14 -7.46 -9.16 18.78
C ARG A 14 -6.16 -8.37 18.82
N VAL A 15 -6.17 -7.14 18.32
CA VAL A 15 -4.96 -6.30 18.34
C VAL A 15 -4.56 -5.96 19.78
N GLN A 16 -5.54 -5.75 20.67
CA GLN A 16 -5.27 -5.53 22.09
C GLN A 16 -4.58 -6.75 22.74
N ALA A 17 -5.08 -7.95 22.47
CA ALA A 17 -4.46 -9.19 22.97
C ALA A 17 -3.04 -9.38 22.42
N LEU A 18 -2.83 -9.15 21.12
CA LEU A 18 -1.51 -9.22 20.49
C LEU A 18 -0.53 -8.18 21.07
N ALA A 19 -0.98 -6.94 21.30
CA ALA A 19 -0.15 -5.89 21.90
C ALA A 19 0.24 -6.21 23.35
N PHE A 20 -0.65 -6.87 24.09
CA PHE A 20 -0.34 -7.36 25.43
C PHE A 20 0.69 -8.50 25.40
N MET A 21 0.59 -9.43 24.44
CA MET A 21 1.50 -10.56 24.30
C MET A 21 2.88 -10.15 23.75
N TYR A 22 2.94 -9.15 22.86
CA TYR A 22 4.14 -8.75 22.13
C TYR A 22 4.39 -7.24 22.21
N PRO A 23 4.59 -6.66 23.40
CA PRO A 23 4.58 -5.20 23.59
C PRO A 23 5.68 -4.47 22.82
N ALA A 24 6.89 -5.05 22.74
CA ALA A 24 8.00 -4.45 22.00
C ALA A 24 7.75 -4.47 20.48
N GLN A 25 7.22 -5.57 19.97
CA GLN A 25 6.89 -5.74 18.56
C GLN A 25 5.69 -4.86 18.17
N ALA A 26 4.68 -4.76 19.04
CA ALA A 26 3.53 -3.90 18.85
C ALA A 26 3.95 -2.43 18.66
N GLN A 27 4.89 -1.93 19.48
CA GLN A 27 5.43 -0.57 19.31
C GLN A 27 6.03 -0.38 17.91
N LEU A 28 6.89 -1.30 17.46
CA LEU A 28 7.51 -1.22 16.14
C LEU A 28 6.48 -1.27 15.00
N ILE A 29 5.42 -2.06 15.16
CA ILE A 29 4.33 -2.19 14.18
C ILE A 29 3.48 -0.91 14.15
N PHE A 30 3.18 -0.31 15.30
CA PHE A 30 2.44 0.95 15.37
C PHE A 30 3.27 2.13 14.83
N ASP A 31 4.57 2.16 15.09
CA ASP A 31 5.48 3.15 14.50
C ASP A 31 5.51 3.02 12.97
N ALA A 32 5.55 1.80 12.44
CA ALA A 32 5.43 1.56 11.00
C ALA A 32 4.08 2.04 10.43
N SER A 33 2.99 1.90 11.18
CA SER A 33 1.67 2.41 10.77
C SER A 33 1.67 3.93 10.67
N ASN A 34 2.28 4.62 11.64
CA ASN A 34 2.39 6.08 11.63
C ASN A 34 3.24 6.58 10.45
N GLU A 35 4.35 5.91 10.16
CA GLU A 35 5.17 6.20 8.97
C GLU A 35 4.39 5.95 7.67
N ALA A 36 3.66 4.84 7.57
CA ALA A 36 2.84 4.54 6.41
C ALA A 36 1.76 5.61 6.18
N ASN A 37 1.11 6.11 7.24
CA ASN A 37 0.16 7.21 7.16
C ASN A 37 0.81 8.50 6.61
N ALA A 38 1.96 8.88 7.16
CA ALA A 38 2.69 10.07 6.74
C ALA A 38 3.11 9.99 5.26
N TYR A 39 3.66 8.86 4.83
CA TYR A 39 4.02 8.65 3.43
C TYR A 39 2.78 8.64 2.53
N THR A 40 1.69 7.99 2.95
CA THR A 40 0.44 7.99 2.17
C THR A 40 -0.04 9.41 1.89
N ASP A 41 -0.04 10.28 2.91
CA ASP A 41 -0.40 11.69 2.73
C ASP A 41 0.61 12.46 1.85
N GLN A 42 1.91 12.15 1.95
CA GLN A 42 2.93 12.77 1.10
C GLN A 42 2.74 12.43 -0.39
N PHE A 43 2.34 11.19 -0.69
CA PHE A 43 2.26 10.63 -2.04
C PHE A 43 0.89 10.83 -2.70
N PHE A 44 -0.19 10.85 -1.92
CA PHE A 44 -1.57 10.96 -2.44
C PHE A 44 -2.25 12.28 -2.05
N GLY A 45 -1.58 13.13 -1.28
CA GLY A 45 -2.12 14.40 -0.78
C GLY A 45 -2.63 14.31 0.66
N ALA A 46 -2.69 15.45 1.34
CA ALA A 46 -3.09 15.52 2.74
C ALA A 46 -4.48 14.91 2.98
N GLY A 47 -4.59 14.03 3.97
CA GLY A 47 -5.83 13.32 4.32
C GLY A 47 -6.05 12.02 3.54
N ALA A 48 -5.19 11.66 2.59
CA ALA A 48 -5.27 10.40 1.87
C ALA A 48 -5.17 9.16 2.78
N GLN A 49 -4.52 9.26 3.94
CA GLN A 49 -4.46 8.21 4.96
C GLN A 49 -5.82 7.90 5.60
N SER A 50 -6.80 8.81 5.52
CA SER A 50 -8.16 8.59 6.02
C SER A 50 -9.11 8.00 4.97
N GLN A 51 -8.64 7.85 3.72
CA GLN A 51 -9.43 7.25 2.67
C GLN A 51 -9.36 5.72 2.78
N ASN A 52 -10.49 5.09 2.45
CA ASN A 52 -10.66 3.64 2.42
C ASN A 52 -10.90 3.20 0.98
N ASP A 53 -10.77 1.90 0.73
CA ASP A 53 -11.30 1.26 -0.48
C ASP A 53 -10.66 1.73 -1.82
N ASN A 54 -9.55 2.46 -1.76
CA ASN A 54 -8.93 3.06 -2.95
C ASN A 54 -7.41 2.83 -3.03
N SER A 55 -6.75 3.46 -4.01
CA SER A 55 -5.30 3.35 -4.22
C SER A 55 -4.46 3.80 -3.02
N SER A 56 -4.86 4.85 -2.29
CA SER A 56 -4.09 5.32 -1.14
C SER A 56 -4.22 4.34 0.02
N ASN A 57 -5.39 3.72 0.22
CA ASN A 57 -5.58 2.65 1.19
C ASN A 57 -4.73 1.41 0.84
N ALA A 58 -4.82 0.94 -0.41
CA ALA A 58 -4.02 -0.19 -0.88
C ALA A 58 -2.51 0.02 -0.70
N PHE A 59 -2.01 1.21 -1.04
CA PHE A 59 -0.63 1.62 -0.80
C PHE A 59 -0.29 1.60 0.69
N ARG A 60 -1.13 2.21 1.54
CA ARG A 60 -0.93 2.30 3.00
C ARG A 60 -0.78 0.92 3.63
N HIS A 61 -1.67 -0.02 3.32
CA HIS A 61 -1.62 -1.39 3.84
C HIS A 61 -0.33 -2.12 3.46
N SER A 62 0.05 -2.04 2.18
CA SER A 62 1.29 -2.65 1.70
C SER A 62 2.53 -1.99 2.31
N LEU A 63 2.57 -0.67 2.41
CA LEU A 63 3.69 0.05 2.98
C LEU A 63 3.84 -0.23 4.47
N TRP A 64 2.73 -0.22 5.22
CA TRP A 64 2.73 -0.55 6.64
C TRP A 64 3.32 -1.94 6.89
N ASN A 65 2.89 -2.95 6.13
CA ASN A 65 3.40 -4.31 6.26
C ASN A 65 4.90 -4.41 5.93
N ALA A 66 5.35 -3.75 4.85
CA ALA A 66 6.75 -3.75 4.46
C ALA A 66 7.65 -3.08 5.52
N LEU A 67 7.24 -1.91 6.01
CA LEU A 67 7.96 -1.18 7.06
C LEU A 67 7.98 -1.97 8.38
N ALA A 68 6.85 -2.57 8.77
CA ALA A 68 6.76 -3.36 9.99
C ALA A 68 7.69 -4.58 9.95
N VAL A 69 7.71 -5.32 8.83
CA VAL A 69 8.64 -6.44 8.64
C VAL A 69 10.09 -5.96 8.74
N LYS A 70 10.44 -4.86 8.08
CA LYS A 70 11.80 -4.30 8.18
C LYS A 70 12.16 -3.93 9.62
N LYS A 71 11.30 -3.22 10.34
CA LYS A 71 11.58 -2.79 11.73
C LYS A 71 11.80 -4.00 12.65
N LEU A 72 11.00 -5.05 12.51
CA LEU A 72 11.21 -6.29 13.28
C LEU A 72 12.54 -6.97 12.92
N LYS A 73 12.90 -7.01 11.64
CA LYS A 73 14.20 -7.55 11.19
C LYS A 73 15.38 -6.74 11.70
N ASP A 74 15.28 -5.41 11.65
CA ASP A 74 16.30 -4.50 12.18
C ASP A 74 16.43 -4.66 13.71
N ALA A 75 15.36 -5.07 14.40
CA ALA A 75 15.35 -5.44 15.81
C ALA A 75 15.81 -6.90 16.09
N GLY A 76 16.23 -7.65 15.07
CA GLY A 76 16.82 -8.98 15.20
C GLY A 76 15.91 -10.17 14.91
N ALA A 77 14.66 -9.95 14.47
CA ALA A 77 13.80 -11.05 14.03
C ALA A 77 14.30 -11.64 12.70
N ASN A 78 14.17 -12.96 12.53
CA ASN A 78 14.36 -13.59 11.22
C ASN A 78 13.15 -13.33 10.31
N ASP A 79 13.28 -13.64 9.01
CA ASP A 79 12.22 -13.40 8.01
C ASP A 79 10.89 -14.06 8.38
N ALA A 80 10.90 -15.34 8.80
CA ALA A 80 9.68 -16.06 9.13
C ALA A 80 8.96 -15.45 10.34
N THR A 81 9.71 -15.17 11.42
CA THR A 81 9.17 -14.55 12.64
C THR A 81 8.64 -13.15 12.37
N ALA A 82 9.36 -12.32 11.60
CA ALA A 82 8.89 -10.98 11.27
C ALA A 82 7.60 -11.03 10.43
N ASN A 83 7.53 -11.94 9.45
CA ASN A 83 6.34 -12.10 8.62
C ASN A 83 5.13 -12.57 9.42
N ASP A 84 5.30 -13.59 10.27
CA ASP A 84 4.23 -14.16 11.11
C ASP A 84 3.65 -13.12 12.08
N ILE A 85 4.50 -12.41 12.82
CA ILE A 85 4.03 -11.38 13.77
C ILE A 85 3.31 -10.25 13.04
N VAL A 86 3.87 -9.74 11.93
CA VAL A 86 3.21 -8.66 11.16
C VAL A 86 1.88 -9.12 10.58
N GLN A 87 1.81 -10.35 10.07
CA GLN A 87 0.58 -10.93 9.57
C GLN A 87 -0.51 -10.98 10.65
N GLN A 88 -0.18 -11.46 11.86
CA GLN A 88 -1.14 -11.54 12.96
C GLN A 88 -1.70 -10.16 13.34
N PHE A 89 -0.83 -9.15 13.47
CA PHE A 89 -1.25 -7.80 13.83
C PHE A 89 -2.06 -7.12 12.73
N THR A 90 -1.60 -7.17 11.49
CA THR A 90 -2.22 -6.42 10.38
C THR A 90 -3.52 -7.05 9.91
N SER A 91 -3.59 -8.39 9.87
CA SER A 91 -4.82 -9.11 9.50
C SER A 91 -5.88 -9.07 10.59
N ALA A 92 -5.49 -8.79 11.85
CA ALA A 92 -6.45 -8.66 12.93
C ALA A 92 -7.42 -7.49 12.70
N TYR A 93 -7.05 -6.43 11.97
CA TYR A 93 -7.96 -5.31 11.66
C TYR A 93 -9.10 -5.69 10.70
N GLU A 94 -8.99 -6.83 10.01
CA GLU A 94 -10.00 -7.34 9.09
C GLU A 94 -11.05 -8.22 9.79
N TYR A 95 -10.97 -8.34 11.11
CA TYR A 95 -11.95 -9.04 11.94
C TYR A 95 -13.05 -8.09 12.43
N ASN A 96 -14.23 -8.65 12.68
CA ASN A 96 -15.35 -7.91 13.25
C ASN A 96 -15.00 -7.27 14.60
N ASP A 97 -15.82 -6.34 15.08
CA ASP A 97 -15.57 -5.61 16.33
C ASP A 97 -15.39 -6.53 17.56
N ALA A 98 -15.97 -7.72 17.52
CA ALA A 98 -15.80 -8.75 18.55
C ALA A 98 -14.48 -9.52 18.44
N GLY A 99 -13.74 -9.39 17.34
CA GLY A 99 -12.52 -10.13 17.06
C GLY A 99 -12.75 -11.63 16.84
N THR A 100 -13.96 -12.05 16.46
CA THR A 100 -14.35 -13.47 16.43
C THR A 100 -14.38 -14.07 15.04
N ALA A 101 -14.64 -13.26 14.01
CA ALA A 101 -14.71 -13.71 12.63
C ALA A 101 -14.17 -12.65 11.67
N LEU A 102 -13.53 -13.11 10.59
CA LEU A 102 -13.08 -12.28 9.48
C LEU A 102 -14.28 -11.64 8.78
N VAL A 103 -14.20 -10.34 8.50
CA VAL A 103 -15.18 -9.61 7.70
C VAL A 103 -14.90 -9.90 6.23
N LYS A 104 -15.80 -10.65 5.57
CA LYS A 104 -15.59 -11.11 4.19
C LYS A 104 -16.15 -10.15 3.15
N THR A 105 -15.61 -8.93 3.08
CA THR A 105 -15.99 -7.88 2.11
C THR A 105 -14.92 -7.70 1.03
N ALA A 106 -15.24 -6.93 -0.02
CA ALA A 106 -14.24 -6.56 -1.02
C ALA A 106 -13.10 -5.71 -0.42
N ALA A 107 -13.43 -4.80 0.51
CA ALA A 107 -12.48 -4.01 1.27
C ALA A 107 -11.49 -4.89 2.04
N SER A 108 -11.99 -5.82 2.85
CA SER A 108 -11.11 -6.72 3.61
C SER A 108 -10.30 -7.67 2.74
N ALA A 109 -10.83 -8.09 1.58
CA ALA A 109 -10.04 -8.87 0.63
C ALA A 109 -8.89 -8.04 0.04
N MET A 110 -9.12 -6.76 -0.28
CA MET A 110 -8.11 -5.81 -0.74
C MET A 110 -7.05 -5.57 0.34
N ASP A 111 -7.46 -5.32 1.57
CA ASP A 111 -6.55 -5.04 2.69
C ASP A 111 -5.69 -6.25 3.03
N LEU A 112 -6.26 -7.46 3.14
CA LEU A 112 -5.48 -8.69 3.34
C LEU A 112 -4.50 -8.96 2.19
N HIS A 113 -4.94 -8.75 0.95
CA HIS A 113 -4.09 -8.95 -0.22
C HIS A 113 -2.90 -7.98 -0.18
N ASN A 114 -3.17 -6.69 0.03
CA ASN A 114 -2.12 -5.67 0.05
C ASN A 114 -1.21 -5.81 1.28
N ASN A 115 -1.73 -6.29 2.41
CA ASN A 115 -0.92 -6.71 3.56
C ASN A 115 0.09 -7.79 3.14
N LEU A 116 -0.38 -8.84 2.45
CA LEU A 116 0.48 -9.91 1.92
C LEU A 116 1.51 -9.40 0.90
N VAL A 117 1.09 -8.53 -0.03
CA VAL A 117 1.98 -7.88 -1.01
C VAL A 117 3.08 -7.13 -0.27
N GLY A 118 2.75 -6.31 0.74
CA GLY A 118 3.72 -5.56 1.54
C GLY A 118 4.76 -6.45 2.21
N ARG A 119 4.31 -7.53 2.87
CA ARG A 119 5.20 -8.52 3.50
C ARG A 119 6.15 -9.21 2.52
N SER A 120 5.79 -9.27 1.22
CA SER A 120 6.64 -9.85 0.17
C SER A 120 7.82 -8.98 -0.26
N PHE A 121 7.84 -7.68 0.09
CA PHE A 121 8.94 -6.77 -0.24
C PHE A 121 10.14 -6.96 0.69
N LYS A 122 10.87 -8.07 0.50
CA LYS A 122 11.98 -8.48 1.36
C LYS A 122 13.33 -7.83 1.04
N ASN A 123 13.48 -7.26 -0.16
CA ASN A 123 14.77 -6.85 -0.74
C ASN A 123 14.76 -5.42 -1.31
N TYR A 124 14.60 -4.41 -0.45
CA TYR A 124 14.82 -3.01 -0.81
C TYR A 124 16.05 -2.46 -0.06
N THR A 125 16.88 -1.67 -0.75
CA THR A 125 18.12 -1.09 -0.20
C THR A 125 17.89 0.25 0.48
N THR A 126 16.85 0.99 0.08
CA THR A 126 16.47 2.27 0.69
C THR A 126 14.96 2.39 0.84
N ILE A 127 14.50 3.17 1.82
CA ILE A 127 13.08 3.46 2.02
C ILE A 127 12.48 4.10 0.76
N ASN A 128 13.21 5.01 0.10
CA ASN A 128 12.76 5.62 -1.15
C ASN A 128 12.50 4.58 -2.26
N GLN A 129 13.36 3.57 -2.40
CA GLN A 129 13.14 2.49 -3.37
C GLN A 129 11.85 1.70 -3.10
N LEU A 130 11.57 1.41 -1.82
CA LEU A 130 10.33 0.75 -1.43
C LEU A 130 9.12 1.64 -1.76
N LEU A 131 9.18 2.90 -1.34
CA LEU A 131 8.12 3.88 -1.56
C LEU A 131 7.81 4.02 -3.04
N ASP A 132 8.82 4.21 -3.89
CA ASP A 132 8.66 4.30 -5.34
C ASP A 132 8.03 3.04 -5.91
N SER A 133 8.51 1.85 -5.51
CA SER A 133 7.99 0.57 -6.02
C SER A 133 6.53 0.35 -5.67
N LEU A 134 6.13 0.66 -4.43
CA LEU A 134 4.75 0.52 -3.97
C LEU A 134 3.85 1.60 -4.55
N PHE A 135 4.33 2.84 -4.60
CA PHE A 135 3.59 3.97 -5.11
C PHE A 135 3.28 3.75 -6.59
N LEU A 136 4.29 3.40 -7.40
CA LEU A 136 4.11 3.04 -8.81
C LEU A 136 3.07 1.93 -8.97
N LYS A 137 3.10 0.87 -8.16
CA LYS A 137 2.09 -0.21 -8.23
C LYS A 137 0.68 0.25 -7.85
N ALA A 138 0.54 1.21 -6.96
CA ALA A 138 -0.75 1.69 -6.45
C ALA A 138 -1.48 2.58 -7.47
N ILE A 139 -0.68 3.32 -8.25
CA ILE A 139 -1.15 4.31 -9.24
C ILE A 139 -1.01 3.83 -10.68
N GLU A 140 -0.22 2.77 -10.93
CA GLU A 140 -0.12 2.20 -12.26
C GLU A 140 -1.54 1.81 -12.72
N PRO A 141 -1.90 2.18 -13.96
CA PRO A 141 -3.25 2.05 -14.52
C PRO A 141 -3.69 0.61 -14.78
N LYS A 142 -2.99 -0.40 -14.25
CA LYS A 142 -3.55 -1.73 -14.05
C LYS A 142 -4.58 -1.67 -12.92
N VAL A 143 -5.68 -0.95 -13.16
CA VAL A 143 -6.90 -1.05 -12.38
C VAL A 143 -7.38 -2.48 -12.60
N ILE A 144 -7.04 -3.40 -11.69
CA ILE A 144 -7.86 -4.59 -11.59
C ILE A 144 -9.15 -4.08 -10.95
N THR A 145 -10.19 -3.83 -11.76
CA THR A 145 -11.56 -3.66 -11.29
C THR A 145 -12.03 -5.01 -10.76
N ALA A 146 -11.43 -5.46 -9.67
CA ALA A 146 -11.59 -6.80 -9.17
C ALA A 146 -12.88 -6.85 -8.36
N THR A 147 -13.93 -7.45 -8.93
CA THR A 147 -14.99 -8.05 -8.13
C THR A 147 -14.37 -8.98 -7.09
N LEU A 148 -15.03 -9.21 -5.95
CA LEU A 148 -14.56 -10.16 -4.94
C LEU A 148 -14.16 -11.51 -5.56
N SER A 149 -14.93 -12.00 -6.55
CA SER A 149 -14.60 -13.21 -7.31
C SER A 149 -13.30 -13.12 -8.09
N GLN A 150 -12.96 -11.98 -8.70
CA GLN A 150 -11.68 -11.78 -9.39
C GLN A 150 -10.49 -11.70 -8.42
N ILE A 151 -10.69 -11.07 -7.25
CA ILE A 151 -9.67 -11.08 -6.18
C ILE A 151 -9.40 -12.52 -5.78
N LEU A 152 -10.43 -13.27 -5.40
CA LEU A 152 -10.30 -14.66 -4.94
C LEU A 152 -9.74 -15.60 -6.02
N THR A 153 -10.13 -15.41 -7.29
CA THR A 153 -9.61 -16.20 -8.43
C THR A 153 -8.12 -15.92 -8.69
N SER A 154 -7.63 -14.71 -8.39
CA SER A 154 -6.20 -14.38 -8.52
C SER A 154 -5.30 -15.15 -7.54
N HIS A 155 -5.90 -15.83 -6.56
CA HIS A 155 -5.22 -16.76 -5.65
C HIS A 155 -5.33 -18.23 -6.10
N ASN A 156 -5.82 -18.48 -7.33
CA ASN A 156 -5.96 -19.80 -7.97
C ASN A 156 -6.66 -20.86 -7.09
N ALA A 157 -7.70 -20.42 -6.36
CA ALA A 157 -8.36 -21.24 -5.34
C ALA A 157 -9.87 -20.98 -5.30
N ASP A 158 -10.63 -21.92 -4.73
CA ASP A 158 -12.04 -21.67 -4.40
C ASP A 158 -12.17 -20.59 -3.31
N VAL A 159 -13.37 -20.02 -3.16
CA VAL A 159 -13.63 -18.89 -2.25
C VAL A 159 -13.15 -19.13 -0.82
N ASN A 160 -13.37 -20.32 -0.26
CA ASN A 160 -12.98 -20.60 1.13
C ASN A 160 -11.47 -20.73 1.26
N THR A 161 -10.84 -21.42 0.31
CA THR A 161 -9.38 -21.55 0.24
C THR A 161 -8.71 -20.19 0.01
N ALA A 162 -9.26 -19.34 -0.85
CA ALA A 162 -8.73 -18.00 -1.09
C ALA A 162 -8.78 -17.10 0.15
N TRP A 163 -9.86 -17.16 0.95
CA TRP A 163 -9.91 -16.46 2.25
C TRP A 163 -8.89 -17.01 3.25
N ASN A 164 -8.75 -18.33 3.34
CA ASN A 164 -7.73 -18.93 4.18
C ASN A 164 -6.32 -18.52 3.74
N LEU A 165 -6.07 -18.41 2.43
CA LEU A 165 -4.78 -17.98 1.91
C LEU A 165 -4.50 -16.51 2.25
N LEU A 166 -5.47 -15.62 2.05
CA LEU A 166 -5.35 -14.20 2.38
C LEU A 166 -5.06 -13.96 3.87
N GLU A 167 -5.67 -14.76 4.73
CA GLU A 167 -5.50 -14.67 6.17
C GLU A 167 -4.21 -15.34 6.66
N ASN A 168 -3.88 -16.54 6.15
CA ASN A 168 -2.92 -17.46 6.78
C ASN A 168 -1.64 -17.72 5.97
N THR A 169 -1.48 -17.20 4.75
CA THR A 169 -0.31 -17.54 3.90
C THR A 169 0.95 -16.78 4.28
N ASP A 170 2.03 -17.53 4.52
CA ASP A 170 3.41 -17.03 4.50
C ASP A 170 3.78 -16.56 3.09
N SER A 171 4.33 -15.34 3.00
CA SER A 171 4.78 -14.69 1.77
C SER A 171 5.87 -15.46 1.01
N SER A 172 6.40 -16.56 1.54
CA SER A 172 7.40 -17.42 0.92
C SER A 172 6.88 -18.28 -0.26
N ASN A 173 5.56 -18.49 -0.40
CA ASN A 173 4.93 -19.32 -1.44
C ASN A 173 4.19 -18.51 -2.54
N LEU A 174 4.76 -17.40 -2.98
CA LEU A 174 4.20 -16.44 -3.96
C LEU A 174 3.83 -17.04 -5.34
N GLU A 175 2.69 -17.72 -5.44
CA GLU A 175 1.90 -17.87 -6.68
C GLU A 175 0.84 -16.75 -6.81
N VAL A 176 0.73 -15.89 -5.79
CA VAL A 176 -0.22 -14.76 -5.72
C VAL A 176 0.33 -13.53 -6.45
N SER A 177 -0.54 -12.83 -7.18
CA SER A 177 -0.26 -11.55 -7.84
C SER A 177 0.51 -10.56 -6.94
N ARG A 178 1.63 -10.00 -7.44
CA ARG A 178 2.38 -8.90 -6.80
C ARG A 178 1.89 -7.50 -7.23
N PHE A 179 0.66 -7.42 -7.70
CA PHE A 179 -0.01 -6.16 -8.04
C PHE A 179 -0.83 -5.71 -6.84
N LEU A 180 -0.83 -4.41 -6.55
CA LEU A 180 -1.74 -3.89 -5.54
C LEU A 180 -3.17 -3.97 -6.05
N VAL A 181 -4.07 -4.52 -5.24
CA VAL A 181 -5.49 -4.60 -5.54
C VAL A 181 -6.17 -3.33 -5.02
N ARG A 182 -7.13 -2.80 -5.77
CA ARG A 182 -7.98 -1.66 -5.37
C ARG A 182 -9.43 -1.95 -5.80
N ILE A 183 -10.41 -1.49 -5.03
CA ILE A 183 -11.84 -1.78 -5.31
C ILE A 183 -12.55 -0.63 -6.03
N ASP A 184 -11.93 0.56 -6.07
CA ASP A 184 -12.42 1.71 -6.81
C ASP A 184 -11.88 1.80 -8.26
N PRO A 185 -12.71 2.28 -9.22
CA PRO A 185 -12.24 2.61 -10.56
C PRO A 185 -11.34 3.84 -10.49
N CYS A 186 -10.19 3.76 -11.16
CA CYS A 186 -9.15 4.78 -11.35
C CYS A 186 -8.95 5.87 -10.28
N THR A 187 -7.71 5.98 -9.78
CA THR A 187 -7.29 7.02 -8.83
C THR A 187 -7.87 8.40 -9.19
N VAL A 188 -8.53 9.05 -8.23
CA VAL A 188 -9.27 10.30 -8.47
C VAL A 188 -8.32 11.43 -8.84
N SER A 189 -7.32 11.69 -8.01
CA SER A 189 -6.30 12.70 -8.26
C SER A 189 -4.94 12.24 -7.74
N LEU A 190 -3.87 12.88 -8.21
CA LEU A 190 -2.51 12.53 -7.82
C LEU A 190 -1.65 13.76 -7.55
N LEU A 191 -0.86 13.71 -6.49
CA LEU A 191 0.17 14.70 -6.16
C LEU A 191 1.55 14.03 -6.20
N LEU A 192 2.35 14.36 -7.20
CA LEU A 192 3.69 13.80 -7.41
C LEU A 192 4.76 14.72 -6.84
N THR A 193 5.37 14.38 -5.71
CA THR A 193 6.42 15.21 -5.06
C THR A 193 7.80 14.57 -4.97
N HIS A 194 7.95 13.30 -5.36
CA HIS A 194 9.18 12.50 -5.19
C HIS A 194 10.05 12.48 -6.46
N SER A 195 11.15 11.72 -6.48
CA SER A 195 11.95 11.56 -7.71
C SER A 195 11.49 10.33 -8.49
N ILE A 196 11.32 10.44 -9.81
CA ILE A 196 10.88 9.34 -10.68
C ILE A 196 12.04 8.93 -11.56
N ALA A 197 12.47 7.67 -11.45
CA ALA A 197 13.61 7.15 -12.21
C ALA A 197 13.23 6.30 -13.42
N ASN A 198 12.03 5.72 -13.43
CA ASN A 198 11.65 4.67 -14.37
C ASN A 198 10.75 5.17 -15.51
N THR A 199 10.48 4.26 -16.47
CA THR A 199 9.37 4.45 -17.43
C THR A 199 8.06 4.15 -16.72
N VAL A 200 7.11 5.10 -16.72
CA VAL A 200 5.82 4.96 -16.03
C VAL A 200 4.73 5.80 -16.71
N LYS A 201 3.49 5.29 -16.69
CA LYS A 201 2.28 6.05 -17.01
C LYS A 201 1.43 6.20 -15.74
N PHE A 202 0.99 7.43 -15.47
CA PHE A 202 0.03 7.78 -14.43
C PHE A 202 -1.29 8.13 -15.10
N GLU A 203 -2.39 7.46 -14.72
CA GLU A 203 -3.74 7.81 -15.19
C GLU A 203 -4.63 8.13 -13.99
N VAL A 204 -5.35 9.25 -14.04
CA VAL A 204 -6.30 9.65 -12.99
C VAL A 204 -7.61 10.20 -13.56
N SER A 205 -8.70 10.04 -12.82
CA SER A 205 -10.04 10.43 -13.28
C SER A 205 -10.37 11.91 -13.09
N THR A 206 -9.49 12.69 -12.45
CA THR A 206 -9.64 14.14 -12.33
C THR A 206 -8.35 14.89 -12.71
N PHE A 207 -7.35 14.99 -11.84
CA PHE A 207 -6.17 15.84 -12.07
C PHE A 207 -4.87 15.27 -11.50
N ILE A 208 -3.75 15.64 -12.13
CA ILE A 208 -2.39 15.40 -11.63
C ILE A 208 -1.75 16.74 -11.26
N GLN A 209 -1.16 16.83 -10.09
CA GLN A 209 -0.26 17.91 -9.67
C GLN A 209 1.16 17.35 -9.55
N ALA A 210 2.12 17.95 -10.24
CA ALA A 210 3.48 17.47 -10.33
C ALA A 210 4.47 18.50 -9.79
N GLN A 211 5.19 18.13 -8.73
CA GLN A 211 6.32 18.84 -8.12
C GLN A 211 7.56 17.93 -8.03
N ASN A 212 7.53 16.79 -8.73
CA ASN A 212 8.55 15.74 -8.72
C ASN A 212 9.79 16.11 -9.55
N THR A 213 10.86 15.34 -9.34
CA THR A 213 12.08 15.38 -10.17
C THR A 213 12.14 14.15 -11.07
N LEU A 214 12.31 14.32 -12.37
CA LEU A 214 12.52 13.22 -13.32
C LEU A 214 14.01 12.97 -13.51
N SER A 215 14.48 11.76 -13.21
CA SER A 215 15.87 11.38 -13.48
C SER A 215 16.14 11.30 -14.98
N SER A 216 17.40 11.40 -15.39
CA SER A 216 17.84 11.39 -16.80
C SER A 216 17.40 10.18 -17.64
N THR A 217 16.93 9.10 -17.03
CA THR A 217 16.44 7.90 -17.73
C THR A 217 14.91 7.75 -17.71
N ALA A 218 14.21 8.63 -17.00
CA ALA A 218 12.78 8.54 -16.81
C ALA A 218 12.01 8.84 -18.11
N LYS A 219 10.96 8.06 -18.35
CA LYS A 219 9.98 8.30 -19.44
C LYS A 219 8.60 8.30 -18.82
N VAL A 220 8.04 9.48 -18.61
CA VAL A 220 6.84 9.65 -17.78
C VAL A 220 5.66 10.13 -18.60
N THR A 221 4.55 9.40 -18.54
CA THR A 221 3.27 9.86 -19.07
C THR A 221 2.37 10.27 -17.92
N TYR A 222 1.92 11.52 -17.92
CA TYR A 222 0.87 12.04 -17.05
C TYR A 222 -0.42 12.10 -17.84
N ASP A 223 -1.46 11.38 -17.41
CA ASP A 223 -2.76 11.35 -18.08
C ASP A 223 -3.86 11.62 -17.05
N ALA A 224 -4.63 12.68 -17.26
CA ALA A 224 -5.63 13.13 -16.29
C ALA A 224 -6.87 13.63 -17.01
N GLN A 225 -8.07 13.35 -16.50
CA GLN A 225 -9.31 13.74 -17.19
C GLN A 225 -9.45 15.25 -17.40
N ASN A 226 -9.02 16.05 -16.42
CA ASN A 226 -9.26 17.50 -16.38
C ASN A 226 -7.99 18.30 -16.67
N TYR A 227 -6.91 18.06 -15.91
CA TYR A 227 -5.65 18.79 -16.09
C TYR A 227 -4.42 18.08 -15.47
N VAL A 228 -3.25 18.42 -16.01
CA VAL A 228 -1.93 18.15 -15.42
C VAL A 228 -1.28 19.50 -15.07
N LEU A 229 -1.03 19.73 -13.78
CA LEU A 229 -0.44 20.97 -13.27
C LEU A 229 1.00 20.73 -12.81
N LEU A 230 1.98 21.30 -13.51
CA LEU A 230 3.39 21.29 -13.08
C LEU A 230 3.63 22.45 -12.10
N ASN A 231 3.69 22.16 -10.81
CA ASN A 231 3.91 23.12 -9.74
C ASN A 231 5.38 23.57 -9.65
N PRO A 232 5.65 24.78 -9.12
CA PRO A 232 7.02 25.21 -8.82
C PRO A 232 7.78 24.17 -7.98
N GLY A 233 8.95 23.75 -8.47
CA GLY A 233 9.72 22.65 -7.90
C GLY A 233 9.78 21.41 -8.79
N PHE A 234 8.90 21.30 -9.79
CA PHE A 234 9.03 20.29 -10.84
C PHE A 234 10.37 20.44 -11.57
N LYS A 235 11.08 19.33 -11.76
CA LYS A 235 12.37 19.27 -12.45
C LYS A 235 12.43 18.08 -13.39
N ALA A 236 13.11 18.26 -14.51
CA ALA A 236 13.39 17.20 -15.47
C ALA A 236 14.88 17.22 -15.79
N ASP A 237 15.61 16.20 -15.36
CA ASP A 237 17.03 16.08 -15.65
C ASP A 237 17.22 15.82 -17.15
N GLN A 238 18.34 16.31 -17.69
CA GLN A 238 18.68 16.11 -19.10
C GLN A 238 18.68 14.61 -19.45
N GLY A 239 17.95 14.25 -20.50
CA GLY A 239 17.75 12.85 -20.94
C GLY A 239 16.38 12.28 -20.58
N SER A 240 15.71 12.85 -19.58
CA SER A 240 14.34 12.48 -19.25
C SER A 240 13.36 12.92 -20.35
N THR A 241 12.24 12.21 -20.44
CA THR A 241 11.11 12.59 -21.30
C THR A 241 9.82 12.55 -20.50
N PHE A 242 8.93 13.51 -20.74
CA PHE A 242 7.58 13.44 -20.20
C PHE A 242 6.54 13.92 -21.20
N ALA A 243 5.34 13.36 -21.09
CA ALA A 243 4.16 13.73 -21.88
C ALA A 243 2.97 13.97 -20.93
N ALA A 244 2.13 14.95 -21.25
CA ALA A 244 0.89 15.20 -20.54
C ALA A 244 -0.30 15.01 -21.50
N TYR A 245 -1.27 14.22 -21.07
CA TYR A 245 -2.51 13.94 -21.78
C TYR A 245 -3.69 14.39 -20.91
N VAL A 246 -4.73 14.87 -21.58
CA VAL A 246 -6.00 15.24 -20.94
C VAL A 246 -7.10 14.35 -21.51
N ASP A 247 -7.08 13.09 -21.13
CA ASP A 247 -8.05 12.08 -21.59
C ASP A 247 -8.65 11.31 -20.40
N GLY A 248 -7.85 11.07 -19.36
CA GLY A 248 -8.29 10.42 -18.13
C GLY A 248 -7.95 8.94 -18.14
N CYS A 249 -8.78 8.11 -17.52
CA CYS A 249 -8.45 6.70 -17.34
C CYS A 249 -9.07 5.83 -18.43
N GLY A 250 -8.28 4.94 -19.00
CA GLY A 250 -8.78 3.86 -19.87
C GLY A 250 -8.54 4.05 -21.37
N ASN A 251 -7.76 5.06 -21.76
CA ASN A 251 -7.28 5.20 -23.13
C ASN A 251 -5.77 4.92 -23.21
N LYS A 252 -5.37 4.19 -24.26
CA LYS A 252 -4.09 3.45 -24.38
C LYS A 252 -2.84 4.28 -24.07
#